data_AF-A0A1B8E4S3-F1
#
_entry.id   AF-A0A1B8E4S3-F1
#
_cell.length_a   1.000
_cell.length_b   1.000
_cell.length_c   1.000
_cell.angle_alpha   90.00
_cell.angle_beta   90.00
_cell.angle_gamma   90.00
#
_symmetry.space_group_name_H-M   'P 1'
#
loop_
_entity.id
_entity.type
_entity.pdbx_description
1 polymer ?
#
loop_
_entity_poly.entity_id
_entity_poly.type
_entity_poly.pdbx_seq_one_letter_code
_entity_poly.pdbx_strand_id
1 'polypeptide(L)'
;MATYTYAVTSPIAMTSKSQYYHPAPISRSYAVSPPETADSVTSGSATGPSYSVSGYSTTPSYASSEYETRNSANGIDLQEYVSERFSNMNFDPLPLDRSLATQAQASGKLNNKQREIEELRAKAQARLAKSRARMQTGFQDVKEVKRDLEWSQKHVSALTSKTSRKHPQEYKQARARYPSPEY
;
A
#
# COMPACT_ATOMS: atom_id res chain seq x y z
N MET A 1 30.38 -42.27 -47.70
CA MET A 1 30.87 -40.89 -47.42
C MET A 1 29.71 -40.13 -46.81
N ALA A 2 29.65 -40.05 -45.47
CA ALA A 2 28.58 -39.36 -44.75
C ALA A 2 29.05 -37.95 -44.38
N THR A 3 28.36 -36.93 -44.87
CA THR A 3 28.61 -35.52 -44.56
C THR A 3 27.77 -35.08 -43.37
N TYR A 4 28.42 -34.72 -42.27
CA TYR A 4 27.79 -34.09 -41.12
C TYR A 4 27.60 -32.59 -41.38
N THR A 5 26.38 -32.09 -41.24
CA THR A 5 26.06 -30.66 -41.26
C THR A 5 26.04 -30.13 -39.83
N TYR A 6 26.84 -29.10 -39.57
CA TYR A 6 26.93 -28.42 -38.28
C TYR A 6 25.82 -27.34 -38.22
N ALA A 7 24.96 -27.39 -37.21
CA ALA A 7 23.98 -26.34 -36.95
C ALA A 7 24.67 -25.15 -36.25
N VAL A 8 24.71 -24.00 -36.92
CA VAL A 8 25.20 -22.74 -36.35
C VAL A 8 24.08 -22.09 -35.55
N THR A 9 24.28 -21.91 -34.24
CA THR A 9 23.32 -21.22 -33.36
C THR A 9 23.54 -19.71 -33.48
N SER A 10 22.49 -18.94 -33.78
CA SER A 10 22.57 -17.47 -33.83
C SER A 10 22.66 -16.85 -32.42
N PRO A 11 23.40 -15.74 -32.24
CA PRO A 11 23.52 -15.08 -30.93
C PRO A 11 22.23 -14.34 -30.54
N ILE A 12 21.85 -14.44 -29.27
CA ILE A 12 20.73 -13.73 -28.66
C ILE A 12 21.10 -12.26 -28.51
N ALA A 13 20.27 -11.35 -29.05
CA ALA A 13 20.44 -9.92 -28.91
C ALA A 13 20.19 -9.48 -27.45
N MET A 14 21.20 -8.93 -26.79
CA MET A 14 21.09 -8.29 -25.48
C MET A 14 20.43 -6.92 -25.62
N THR A 15 19.41 -6.65 -24.80
CA THR A 15 18.78 -5.32 -24.67
C THR A 15 19.81 -4.28 -24.23
N SER A 16 19.90 -3.17 -24.95
CA SER A 16 20.81 -2.07 -24.67
C SER A 16 20.41 -1.33 -23.40
N LYS A 17 21.41 -0.95 -22.58
CA LYS A 17 21.21 -0.14 -21.37
C LYS A 17 20.50 1.17 -21.72
N SER A 18 19.29 1.34 -21.20
CA SER A 18 18.59 2.62 -21.15
C SER A 18 19.38 3.60 -20.27
N GLN A 19 19.80 4.71 -20.87
CA GLN A 19 20.38 5.87 -20.19
C GLN A 19 19.28 6.57 -19.39
N TYR A 20 19.24 6.31 -18.08
CA TYR A 20 18.34 7.03 -17.17
C TYR A 20 18.99 8.34 -16.71
N TYR A 21 18.37 9.43 -17.14
CA TYR A 21 18.58 10.80 -16.69
C TYR A 21 18.45 10.88 -15.15
N HIS A 22 19.46 11.42 -14.46
CA HIS A 22 19.39 11.70 -13.02
C HIS A 22 18.73 13.08 -12.79
N PRO A 23 17.60 13.18 -12.05
CA PRO A 23 17.17 14.45 -11.49
C PRO A 23 17.91 14.73 -10.17
N ALA A 24 18.28 15.99 -9.97
CA ALA A 24 19.04 16.52 -8.83
C ALA A 24 18.40 16.23 -7.44
N PRO A 25 19.20 16.19 -6.35
CA PRO A 25 18.70 15.84 -5.02
C PRO A 25 17.88 16.97 -4.39
N ILE A 26 16.58 16.72 -4.20
CA ILE A 26 15.74 17.50 -3.28
C ILE A 26 16.08 17.00 -1.87
N SER A 27 16.56 17.92 -1.02
CA SER A 27 16.75 17.72 0.41
C SER A 27 15.46 17.20 1.07
N ARG A 28 15.44 15.91 1.41
CA ARG A 28 14.37 15.32 2.24
C ARG A 28 14.79 15.34 3.69
N SER A 29 14.24 16.31 4.42
CA SER A 29 14.04 16.24 5.86
C SER A 29 13.46 14.88 6.23
N TYR A 30 14.03 14.23 7.24
CA TYR A 30 13.60 12.94 7.76
C TYR A 30 12.09 12.91 7.98
N ALA A 31 11.38 12.06 7.23
CA ALA A 31 10.00 11.71 7.53
C ALA A 31 10.03 10.68 8.67
N VAL A 32 9.84 11.16 9.90
CA VAL A 32 9.49 10.33 11.05
C VAL A 32 8.14 9.69 10.77
N SER A 33 8.07 8.35 10.85
CA SER A 33 6.80 7.62 10.79
C SER A 33 5.86 8.13 11.90
N PRO A 34 4.57 8.36 11.63
CA PRO A 34 3.60 8.60 12.70
C PRO A 34 3.62 7.40 13.66
N PRO A 35 3.55 7.60 14.99
CA PRO A 35 3.55 6.50 15.94
C PRO A 35 2.37 5.57 15.65
N GLU A 36 2.64 4.26 15.61
CA GLU A 36 1.60 3.24 15.48
C GLU A 36 0.65 3.37 16.68
N THR A 37 -0.62 3.62 16.40
CA THR A 37 -1.65 3.58 17.44
C THR A 37 -1.87 2.13 17.84
N ALA A 38 -1.64 1.81 19.11
CA ALA A 38 -1.92 0.50 19.67
C ALA A 38 -3.38 0.10 19.43
N ASP A 39 -3.60 -1.17 19.07
CA ASP A 39 -4.94 -1.77 19.00
C ASP A 39 -5.62 -1.64 20.36
N SER A 40 -6.62 -0.74 20.41
CA SER A 40 -7.41 -0.47 21.60
C SER A 40 -8.42 -1.59 21.80
N VAL A 41 -8.05 -2.59 22.60
CA VAL A 41 -9.03 -3.42 23.32
C VAL A 41 -9.44 -2.67 24.59
N THR A 42 -10.71 -2.26 24.62
CA THR A 42 -11.33 -1.67 25.80
C THR A 42 -11.25 -2.62 26.98
N SER A 43 -10.55 -2.22 28.03
CA SER A 43 -10.86 -2.56 29.42
C SER A 43 -10.19 -1.56 30.36
N GLY A 44 -11.02 -0.67 30.93
CA GLY A 44 -10.94 -0.29 32.33
C GLY A 44 -9.74 0.51 32.84
N SER A 45 -10.06 1.71 33.33
CA SER A 45 -9.41 2.39 34.46
C SER A 45 -8.23 3.32 34.16
N ALA A 46 -8.58 4.61 34.14
CA ALA A 46 -7.88 5.74 34.76
C ALA A 46 -6.48 5.50 35.34
N THR A 47 -5.48 6.21 34.81
CA THR A 47 -4.68 7.22 35.53
C THR A 47 -3.61 7.82 34.60
N GLY A 48 -3.40 9.15 34.68
CA GLY A 48 -2.42 9.89 33.89
C GLY A 48 -0.95 9.57 34.26
N PRO A 49 0.02 10.20 33.57
CA PRO A 49 1.40 9.73 33.55
C PRO A 49 2.14 10.12 34.83
N SER A 50 2.51 9.11 35.63
CA SER A 50 3.53 9.25 36.66
C SER A 50 4.89 8.94 36.05
N TYR A 51 5.72 9.97 36.00
CA TYR A 51 7.15 9.89 35.75
C TYR A 51 7.81 9.04 36.85
N SER A 52 8.41 7.91 36.48
CA SER A 52 9.49 7.32 37.27
C SER A 52 10.54 6.72 36.34
N VAL A 53 11.69 7.37 36.33
CA VAL A 53 12.95 6.87 35.80
C VAL A 53 13.39 5.71 36.70
N SER A 54 13.49 4.52 36.11
CA SER A 54 14.25 3.38 36.63
C SER A 54 14.72 2.63 35.39
N GLY A 55 15.89 2.93 34.83
CA GLY A 55 17.13 2.53 35.46
C GLY A 55 17.39 1.08 35.10
N TYR A 56 17.83 0.83 33.87
CA TYR A 56 18.78 -0.23 33.49
C TYR A 56 19.21 0.02 32.05
N SER A 57 20.33 0.74 31.93
CA SER A 57 21.16 0.72 30.73
C SER A 57 21.68 -0.70 30.56
N THR A 58 21.22 -1.41 29.53
CA THR A 58 21.93 -2.57 28.99
C THR A 58 22.28 -2.23 27.56
N THR A 59 23.29 -1.36 27.42
CA THR A 59 24.08 -1.26 26.19
C THR A 59 24.72 -2.63 25.93
N PRO A 60 24.44 -3.31 24.80
CA PRO A 60 25.30 -4.41 24.38
C PRO A 60 26.63 -3.80 23.95
N SER A 61 27.61 -3.90 24.84
CA SER A 61 29.01 -3.58 24.56
C SER A 61 29.56 -4.57 23.52
N TYR A 62 29.36 -4.31 22.23
CA TYR A 62 30.10 -5.00 21.15
C TYR A 62 31.40 -4.28 20.80
N ALA A 63 31.95 -3.49 21.73
CA ALA A 63 33.24 -2.83 21.60
C ALA A 63 34.34 -3.70 22.22
N SER A 64 34.63 -4.85 21.63
CA SER A 64 35.93 -5.53 21.75
C SER A 64 36.07 -6.60 20.67
N SER A 65 36.35 -6.13 19.46
CA SER A 65 37.19 -6.89 18.56
C SER A 65 38.14 -5.87 17.96
N GLU A 66 39.28 -5.74 18.62
CA GLU A 66 40.46 -5.09 18.09
C GLU A 66 40.89 -5.91 16.87
N TYR A 67 40.29 -5.63 15.73
CA TYR A 67 40.86 -6.04 14.45
C TYR A 67 42.09 -5.16 14.28
N GLU A 68 43.21 -5.66 14.79
CA GLU A 68 44.53 -5.17 14.52
C GLU A 68 44.68 -5.06 13.00
N THR A 69 44.49 -3.84 12.50
CA THR A 69 44.71 -3.48 11.10
C THR A 69 46.22 -3.41 10.91
N ARG A 70 46.85 -4.57 10.88
CA ARG A 70 48.25 -4.77 10.49
C ARG A 70 48.33 -5.94 9.53
N ASN A 71 47.86 -5.68 8.31
CA ASN A 71 48.65 -5.91 7.11
C ASN A 71 47.84 -5.44 5.91
N SER A 72 48.35 -4.42 5.24
CA SER A 72 47.95 -4.05 3.88
C SER A 72 48.08 -5.28 2.98
N ALA A 73 46.97 -5.95 2.68
CA ALA A 73 46.89 -6.99 1.66
C ALA A 73 46.80 -6.37 0.25
N ASN A 74 47.76 -5.51 -0.10
CA ASN A 74 48.00 -5.16 -1.49
C ASN A 74 48.83 -6.29 -2.11
N GLY A 75 48.17 -7.30 -2.66
CA GLY A 75 48.85 -8.38 -3.38
C GLY A 75 48.36 -9.80 -3.09
N ILE A 76 47.37 -9.96 -2.21
CA ILE A 76 46.68 -11.24 -2.08
C ILE A 76 45.59 -11.27 -3.17
N ASP A 77 45.81 -12.04 -4.22
CA ASP A 77 44.73 -12.38 -5.15
C ASP A 77 43.65 -13.08 -4.33
N LEU A 78 42.48 -12.45 -4.21
CA LEU A 78 41.34 -13.03 -3.49
C LEU A 78 40.97 -14.40 -4.06
N GLN A 79 41.24 -14.64 -5.35
CA GLN A 79 41.04 -15.93 -5.98
C GLN A 79 42.06 -16.96 -5.50
N GLU A 80 43.34 -16.58 -5.37
CA GLU A 80 44.40 -17.44 -4.82
C GLU A 80 44.17 -17.70 -3.32
N TYR A 81 43.81 -16.69 -2.53
CA TYR A 81 43.52 -16.85 -1.10
C TYR A 81 42.30 -17.72 -0.80
N VAL A 82 41.23 -17.54 -1.58
CA VAL A 82 40.04 -18.39 -1.45
C VAL A 82 40.37 -19.80 -1.91
N SER A 83 41.07 -19.97 -3.05
CA SER A 83 41.45 -21.31 -3.52
C SER A 83 42.39 -22.04 -2.55
N GLU A 84 43.36 -21.33 -1.95
CA GLU A 84 44.30 -21.88 -0.96
C GLU A 84 43.60 -22.22 0.37
N ARG A 85 42.58 -21.45 0.78
CA ARG A 85 41.73 -21.81 1.91
C ARG A 85 40.80 -22.99 1.62
N PHE A 86 40.31 -23.11 0.38
CA PHE A 86 39.49 -24.25 -0.07
C PHE A 86 40.29 -25.54 -0.19
N SER A 87 41.57 -25.45 -0.57
CA SER A 87 42.46 -26.62 -0.71
C SER A 87 43.08 -27.05 0.62
N ASN A 88 43.42 -26.11 1.51
CA ASN A 88 44.13 -26.42 2.77
C ASN A 88 43.23 -26.61 3.99
N MET A 89 41.97 -26.19 3.92
CA MET A 89 40.99 -26.36 4.99
C MET A 89 40.00 -27.42 4.53
N ASN A 90 39.92 -28.55 5.22
CA ASN A 90 39.01 -29.67 4.92
C ASN A 90 37.58 -29.13 4.71
N PHE A 91 37.22 -28.85 3.45
CA PHE A 91 36.04 -28.09 3.11
C PHE A 91 34.82 -28.99 3.30
N ASP A 92 34.06 -28.75 4.37
CA ASP A 92 32.74 -29.34 4.54
C ASP A 92 31.74 -28.49 3.73
N PRO A 93 31.19 -28.98 2.60
CA PRO A 93 30.25 -28.22 1.77
C PRO A 93 28.89 -28.01 2.44
N LEU A 94 28.56 -28.79 3.48
CA LEU A 94 27.23 -28.82 4.10
C LEU A 94 26.73 -27.45 4.62
N PRO A 95 27.56 -26.59 5.25
CA PRO A 95 27.12 -25.27 5.71
C PRO A 95 26.84 -24.29 4.57
N LEU A 96 27.58 -24.38 3.45
CA LEU A 96 27.40 -23.53 2.28
C LEU A 96 26.06 -23.85 1.60
N ASP A 97 25.77 -25.13 1.40
CA ASP A 97 24.48 -25.59 0.85
C ASP A 97 23.29 -25.16 1.70
N ARG A 98 23.45 -25.21 3.04
CA ARG A 98 22.41 -24.74 3.96
C ARG A 98 22.19 -23.23 3.84
N SER A 99 23.26 -22.44 3.75
CA SER A 99 23.14 -20.98 3.60
C SER A 99 22.46 -20.60 2.27
N LEU A 100 22.84 -21.25 1.16
CA LEU A 100 22.21 -21.05 -0.14
C LEU A 100 20.73 -21.43 -0.12
N ALA A 101 20.39 -22.58 0.49
CA ALA A 101 19.00 -22.99 0.66
C ALA A 101 18.19 -21.99 1.50
N THR A 102 18.76 -21.49 2.60
CA THR A 102 18.09 -20.47 3.43
C THR A 102 17.91 -19.15 2.68
N GLN A 103 18.89 -18.74 1.88
CA GLN A 103 18.81 -17.53 1.07
C GLN A 103 17.77 -17.65 -0.04
N ALA A 104 17.72 -18.79 -0.74
CA ALA A 104 16.72 -19.08 -1.75
C ALA A 104 15.30 -19.17 -1.15
N GLN A 105 15.17 -19.75 0.04
CA GLN A 105 13.89 -19.79 0.75
C GLN A 105 13.46 -18.39 1.19
N ALA A 106 14.38 -17.59 1.73
CA ALA A 106 14.11 -16.22 2.16
C ALA A 106 13.73 -15.33 0.98
N SER A 107 14.45 -15.42 -0.14
CA SER A 107 14.15 -14.65 -1.36
C SER A 107 12.81 -15.07 -1.98
N GLY A 108 12.50 -16.38 -1.99
CA GLY A 108 11.19 -16.87 -2.42
C GLY A 108 10.04 -16.33 -1.56
N LYS A 109 10.20 -16.34 -0.22
CA LYS A 109 9.22 -15.75 0.71
C LYS A 109 9.06 -14.25 0.48
N LEU A 110 10.16 -13.52 0.30
CA LEU A 110 10.13 -12.08 0.07
C LEU A 110 9.43 -11.72 -1.24
N ASN A 111 9.74 -12.43 -2.33
CA ASN A 111 9.08 -12.22 -3.62
C ASN A 111 7.58 -12.52 -3.56
N ASN A 112 7.18 -13.57 -2.84
CA ASN A 112 5.77 -13.87 -2.63
C ASN A 112 5.06 -12.73 -1.86
N LYS A 113 5.69 -12.20 -0.80
CA LYS A 113 5.14 -11.06 -0.04
C LYS A 113 5.08 -9.77 -0.86
N GLN A 114 6.06 -9.52 -1.72
CA GLN A 114 6.02 -8.38 -2.62
C GLN A 114 4.80 -8.46 -3.55
N ARG A 115 4.56 -9.63 -4.17
CA ARG A 115 3.40 -9.85 -5.03
C ARG A 115 2.08 -9.71 -4.28
N GLU A 116 2.01 -10.22 -3.05
CA GLU A 116 0.83 -10.09 -2.19
C GLU A 116 0.53 -8.62 -1.86
N ILE A 117 1.55 -7.82 -1.52
CA ILE A 117 1.38 -6.38 -1.25
C ILE A 117 0.90 -5.64 -2.51
N GLU A 118 1.45 -5.96 -3.67
CA GLU A 118 1.03 -5.37 -4.94
C GLU A 118 -0.43 -5.70 -5.27
N GLU A 119 -0.85 -6.95 -5.08
CA GLU A 119 -2.23 -7.38 -5.25
C GLU A 119 -3.18 -6.64 -4.30
N LEU A 120 -2.82 -6.54 -3.01
CA LEU A 120 -3.61 -5.83 -2.01
C LEU A 120 -3.73 -4.34 -2.34
N ARG A 121 -2.66 -3.71 -2.81
CA ARG A 121 -2.68 -2.31 -3.28
C ARG A 121 -3.60 -2.14 -4.48
N ALA A 122 -3.51 -3.01 -5.47
CA ALA A 122 -4.38 -2.98 -6.64
C ALA A 122 -5.86 -3.14 -6.25
N LYS A 123 -6.15 -4.07 -5.33
CA LYS A 123 -7.51 -4.29 -4.82
C LYS A 123 -8.04 -3.08 -4.04
N ALA A 124 -7.22 -2.45 -3.21
CA ALA A 124 -7.59 -1.24 -2.49
C ALA A 124 -7.88 -0.07 -3.46
N GLN A 125 -7.03 0.13 -4.46
CA GLN A 125 -7.23 1.14 -5.51
C GLN A 125 -8.51 0.89 -6.31
N ALA A 126 -8.78 -0.36 -6.68
CA ALA A 126 -10.01 -0.73 -7.40
C ALA A 126 -11.27 -0.44 -6.57
N ARG A 127 -11.25 -0.75 -5.26
CA ARG A 127 -12.36 -0.43 -4.33
C ARG A 127 -12.57 1.08 -4.21
N LEU A 128 -11.49 1.85 -4.10
CA LEU A 128 -11.54 3.30 -4.01
C LEU A 128 -12.06 3.94 -5.30
N ALA A 129 -11.61 3.46 -6.47
CA ALA A 129 -12.13 3.89 -7.77
C ALA A 129 -13.63 3.61 -7.89
N LYS A 130 -14.09 2.41 -7.50
CA LYS A 130 -15.51 2.05 -7.48
C LYS A 130 -16.32 2.95 -6.54
N SER A 131 -15.79 3.28 -5.36
CA SER A 131 -16.45 4.19 -4.42
C SER A 131 -16.57 5.61 -4.99
N ARG A 132 -15.52 6.11 -5.65
CA ARG A 132 -15.55 7.43 -6.31
C ARG A 132 -16.59 7.48 -7.43
N ALA A 133 -16.67 6.45 -8.26
CA ALA A 133 -17.68 6.36 -9.31
C ALA A 133 -19.11 6.39 -8.73
N ARG A 134 -19.38 5.59 -7.69
CA ARG A 134 -20.68 5.58 -6.99
C ARG A 134 -21.02 6.91 -6.32
N MET A 135 -20.03 7.58 -5.75
CA MET A 135 -20.22 8.89 -5.15
C MET A 135 -20.58 9.94 -6.20
N GLN A 136 -19.91 9.90 -7.37
CA GLN A 136 -20.22 10.79 -8.48
C GLN A 136 -21.63 10.59 -9.02
N THR A 137 -22.08 9.34 -9.19
CA THR A 137 -23.48 9.06 -9.58
C THR A 137 -24.46 9.57 -8.52
N GLY A 138 -24.19 9.27 -7.24
CA GLY A 138 -25.03 9.74 -6.13
C GLY A 138 -25.15 11.27 -6.06
N PHE A 139 -24.10 12.02 -6.39
CA PHE A 139 -24.19 13.48 -6.46
C PHE A 139 -25.10 13.99 -7.57
N GLN A 140 -25.17 13.30 -8.71
CA GLN A 140 -26.09 13.67 -9.78
C GLN A 140 -27.51 13.27 -9.43
N ASP A 141 -27.71 12.08 -8.87
CA ASP A 141 -29.02 11.60 -8.41
C ASP A 141 -29.63 12.57 -7.39
N VAL A 142 -28.84 13.05 -6.41
CA VAL A 142 -29.32 14.04 -5.42
C VAL A 142 -29.73 15.36 -6.06
N LYS A 143 -29.01 15.83 -7.09
CA LYS A 143 -29.39 17.05 -7.81
C LYS A 143 -30.68 16.87 -8.59
N GLU A 144 -30.88 15.72 -9.21
CA GLU A 144 -32.10 15.38 -9.94
C GLU A 144 -33.28 15.28 -8.99
N VAL A 145 -33.16 14.54 -7.89
CA VAL A 145 -34.19 14.44 -6.86
C VAL A 145 -34.55 15.81 -6.29
N LYS A 146 -33.55 16.67 -6.02
CA LYS A 146 -33.81 18.05 -5.57
C LYS A 146 -34.63 18.81 -6.61
N ARG A 147 -34.23 18.76 -7.89
CA ARG A 147 -34.96 19.43 -9.00
C ARG A 147 -36.40 18.91 -9.11
N ASP A 148 -36.60 17.60 -8.99
CA ASP A 148 -37.93 16.99 -9.06
C ASP A 148 -38.80 17.32 -7.85
N LEU A 149 -38.20 17.40 -6.66
CA LEU A 149 -38.90 17.84 -5.46
C LEU A 149 -39.33 19.30 -5.57
N GLU A 150 -38.45 20.18 -6.04
CA GLU A 150 -38.79 21.58 -6.29
C GLU A 150 -39.89 21.72 -7.36
N TRP A 151 -39.81 20.93 -8.44
CA TRP A 151 -40.82 20.93 -9.49
C TRP A 151 -42.17 20.44 -8.97
N SER A 152 -42.19 19.33 -8.25
CA SER A 152 -43.42 18.75 -7.69
C SER A 152 -44.07 19.69 -6.68
N GLN A 153 -43.28 20.33 -5.80
CA GLN A 153 -43.78 21.34 -4.86
C GLN A 153 -44.44 22.52 -5.59
N LYS A 154 -43.75 23.06 -6.61
CA LYS A 154 -44.30 24.17 -7.43
C LYS A 154 -45.56 23.73 -8.18
N HIS A 155 -45.56 22.53 -8.74
CA HIS A 155 -46.67 21.99 -9.51
C HIS A 155 -47.90 21.76 -8.63
N VAL A 156 -47.74 21.11 -7.48
CA VAL A 156 -48.82 20.89 -6.51
C VAL A 156 -49.36 22.22 -5.98
N SER A 157 -48.50 23.19 -5.66
CA SER A 157 -48.92 24.53 -5.24
C SER A 157 -49.73 25.27 -6.32
N ALA A 158 -49.28 25.21 -7.57
CA ALA A 158 -49.99 25.79 -8.71
C ALA A 158 -51.33 25.10 -8.97
N LEU A 159 -51.38 23.77 -8.88
CA LEU A 159 -52.61 22.99 -9.04
C LEU A 159 -53.61 23.31 -7.92
N THR A 160 -53.14 23.35 -6.67
CA THR A 160 -53.92 23.70 -5.48
C THR A 160 -54.51 25.11 -5.62
N SER A 161 -53.72 26.07 -6.09
CA SER A 161 -54.18 27.45 -6.32
C SER A 161 -55.21 27.54 -7.44
N LYS A 162 -55.09 26.71 -8.49
CA LYS A 162 -56.04 26.66 -9.60
C LYS A 162 -57.36 26.01 -9.18
N THR A 163 -57.31 24.89 -8.45
CA THR A 163 -58.50 24.18 -7.99
C THR A 163 -59.26 24.98 -6.95
N SER A 164 -58.57 25.65 -6.01
CA SER A 164 -59.22 26.50 -5.01
C SER A 164 -59.95 27.69 -5.63
N ARG A 165 -59.46 28.22 -6.77
CA ARG A 165 -60.11 29.32 -7.50
C ARG A 165 -61.27 28.86 -8.36
N LYS A 166 -61.13 27.74 -9.08
CA LYS A 166 -62.17 27.25 -10.00
C LYS A 166 -63.31 26.51 -9.28
N HIS A 167 -63.00 25.74 -8.24
CA HIS A 167 -63.93 24.85 -7.56
C HIS A 167 -63.87 25.07 -6.04
N PRO A 168 -64.26 26.25 -5.51
CA PRO A 168 -64.02 26.62 -4.11
C PRO A 168 -64.79 25.75 -3.11
N GLN A 169 -66.02 25.31 -3.43
CA GLN A 169 -66.85 24.52 -2.52
C GLN A 169 -66.35 23.06 -2.42
N GLU A 170 -66.12 22.42 -3.56
CA GLU A 170 -65.57 21.07 -3.65
C GLU A 170 -64.17 21.00 -3.02
N TYR A 171 -63.33 22.02 -3.27
CA TYR A 171 -62.01 22.13 -2.68
C TYR A 171 -62.06 22.22 -1.14
N LYS A 172 -62.96 23.04 -0.58
CA LYS A 172 -63.15 23.12 0.88
C LYS A 172 -63.63 21.78 1.46
N GLN A 173 -64.59 21.12 0.79
CA GLN A 173 -65.09 19.82 1.22
C GLN A 173 -64.00 18.75 1.19
N ALA A 174 -63.19 18.72 0.13
CA ALA A 174 -62.07 17.79 0.01
C ALA A 174 -60.98 18.05 1.06
N ARG A 175 -60.64 19.32 1.30
CA ARG A 175 -59.64 19.71 2.30
C ARG A 175 -60.09 19.44 3.74
N ALA A 176 -61.39 19.47 4.01
CA ALA A 176 -61.95 19.04 5.29
C ALA A 176 -61.88 17.50 5.48
N ARG A 177 -62.02 16.72 4.40
CA ARG A 177 -61.88 15.26 4.43
C ARG A 177 -60.44 14.79 4.50
N TYR A 178 -59.53 15.51 3.84
CA TYR A 178 -58.11 15.21 3.77
C TYR A 178 -57.28 16.43 4.18
N PRO A 179 -57.14 16.67 5.50
CA PRO A 179 -56.28 17.74 5.98
C PRO A 179 -54.82 17.46 5.59
N SER A 180 -54.09 18.53 5.29
CA SER A 180 -52.65 18.44 5.01
C SER A 180 -51.91 18.00 6.28
N PRO A 181 -50.84 17.19 6.18
CA PRO A 181 -50.00 16.89 7.34
C PRO A 181 -49.49 18.19 7.96
N GLU A 182 -49.71 18.38 9.25
CA GLU A 182 -49.07 19.45 10.03
C GLU A 182 -47.55 19.20 9.97
N TYR A 183 -46.79 20.23 9.58
CA TYR A 183 -45.33 20.21 9.48
C TYR A 183 -44.71 20.98 10.65
#